data_AF-A0A653BUQ7-F1
#
_entry.id   AF-A0A653BUQ7-F1
#
_cell.length_a   1.000
_cell.length_b   1.000
_cell.length_c   1.000
_cell.angle_alpha   90.00
_cell.angle_beta   90.00
_cell.angle_gamma   90.00
#
_symmetry.space_group_name_H-M   'P 1'
#
loop_
_entity.id
_entity.type
_entity.pdbx_description
1 polymer ?
#
loop_
_entity_poly.entity_id
_entity_poly.type
_entity_poly.pdbx_seq_one_letter_code
_entity_poly.pdbx_strand_id
1 'polypeptide(L)'
;MNGEKELHFAPFRYQESILNSRSERFDLKVEALENIWRKLQKLDTNTDRNLAAEILNWAKLHTLNILLSAEWNGFKGMYENSLRQQIEQTEKSISLYGKGFQVAVAGLIGVLNNPWNNPTLQTILNWTSKHSICSKQIEFFYTETPYLVSIRLKKLCESQCEDLALNLAKVFMDCCVIAKSNFNGTENQIRYIDDILIALLHKFHQNDELIAKMKSFSFEEGLQFAKRFANKQIRYLRLWENSRVIAVLALQTYISQIMIKYDSNLRPMLSNFVKLYKSMCSTKSCLERFSESMECISNLTDSNGLQDLCSIFREEYEPAIKPLILKMYVKMLTAEMNINEVQRDSEEITSINSTKANLARMLTSLAEFFDDHVNVARECLLTAFSIFPTKERLKGIENLARRSGFEGVEMERPLKCSHLPAQPILDKVGSQCICGDWVIKPELELPRTNIPLYEAMQNSVLGISETLCDDLVICLSSPRNKIFNWLLPWKDLHKLCVLHLENPQATNNFTKKLNYLNVDYSAFQDIKREPINYFEGIENGYEHYIYPDLGIKFPKNPSLCKKGKSSDKTDLEKKIIEGILAGSAMVNIERLSL
;
A
#
# COMPACT_ATOMS: atom_id res chain seq x y z
N MET A 1 -2.85 11.90 -37.67
CA MET A 1 -2.06 10.81 -38.30
C MET A 1 -2.89 9.61 -38.79
N ASN A 2 -4.24 9.67 -38.82
CA ASN A 2 -5.06 8.50 -39.24
C ASN A 2 -5.46 8.49 -40.73
N GLY A 3 -5.33 9.59 -41.47
CA GLY A 3 -5.82 9.69 -42.86
C GLY A 3 -4.95 8.98 -43.91
N GLU A 4 -3.62 9.01 -43.77
CA GLU A 4 -2.71 8.41 -44.75
C GLU A 4 -2.66 6.87 -44.63
N LYS A 5 -2.74 6.33 -43.41
CA LYS A 5 -2.78 4.87 -43.17
C LYS A 5 -4.01 4.20 -43.79
N GLU A 6 -5.15 4.89 -43.84
CA GLU A 6 -6.40 4.36 -44.39
C GLU A 6 -6.39 4.20 -45.93
N LEU A 7 -5.58 4.98 -46.64
CA LEU A 7 -5.48 4.91 -48.11
C LEU A 7 -4.65 3.69 -48.55
N HIS A 8 -3.59 3.35 -47.82
CA HIS A 8 -2.65 2.30 -48.20
C HIS A 8 -3.15 0.88 -47.91
N PHE A 9 -4.01 0.70 -46.90
CA PHE A 9 -4.71 -0.57 -46.65
C PHE A 9 -6.00 -0.74 -47.47
N ALA A 10 -6.39 0.27 -48.26
CA ALA A 10 -7.57 0.20 -49.12
C ALA A 10 -7.63 -1.07 -50.01
N PRO A 11 -6.53 -1.57 -50.62
CA PRO A 11 -6.54 -2.79 -51.42
C PRO A 11 -6.87 -4.07 -50.64
N PHE A 12 -6.81 -4.03 -49.31
CA PHE A 12 -7.01 -5.16 -48.41
C PHE A 12 -8.26 -5.06 -47.54
N ARG A 13 -9.01 -3.95 -47.60
CA ARG A 13 -10.21 -3.73 -46.76
C ARG A 13 -11.23 -4.87 -46.83
N TYR A 14 -11.45 -5.42 -48.02
CA TYR A 14 -12.35 -6.56 -48.19
C TYR A 14 -11.83 -7.79 -47.44
N GLN A 15 -10.56 -8.16 -47.65
CA GLN A 15 -9.95 -9.30 -46.97
C GLN A 15 -9.88 -9.09 -45.45
N GLU A 16 -9.60 -7.87 -44.99
CA GLU A 16 -9.59 -7.50 -43.58
C GLU A 16 -10.96 -7.69 -42.92
N SER A 17 -12.05 -7.32 -43.61
CA SER A 17 -13.41 -7.52 -43.11
C SER A 17 -13.74 -9.01 -42.90
N ILE A 18 -13.30 -9.87 -43.83
CA ILE A 18 -13.48 -11.33 -43.73
C ILE A 18 -12.66 -11.91 -42.57
N LEU A 19 -11.38 -11.55 -42.50
CA LEU A 19 -10.44 -12.09 -41.50
C LEU A 19 -10.83 -11.73 -40.07
N ASN A 20 -11.40 -10.55 -39.85
CA ASN A 20 -11.83 -10.08 -38.53
C ASN A 20 -13.28 -10.46 -38.17
N SER A 21 -14.05 -10.99 -39.12
CA SER A 21 -15.43 -11.39 -38.85
C SER A 21 -15.51 -12.66 -38.00
N ARG A 22 -16.39 -12.65 -37.01
CA ARG A 22 -16.69 -13.82 -36.18
C ARG A 22 -17.69 -14.78 -36.81
N SER A 23 -18.49 -14.31 -37.79
CA SER A 23 -19.52 -15.09 -38.46
C SER A 23 -19.03 -15.72 -39.77
N GLU A 24 -17.95 -15.20 -40.34
CA GLU A 24 -17.42 -15.73 -41.60
C GLU A 24 -16.81 -17.12 -41.43
N ARG A 25 -17.03 -17.94 -42.46
CA ARG A 25 -16.52 -19.31 -42.51
C ARG A 25 -15.00 -19.34 -42.58
N PHE A 26 -14.42 -20.40 -42.01
CA PHE A 26 -12.97 -20.54 -41.92
C PHE A 26 -12.28 -20.66 -43.29
N ASP A 27 -12.88 -21.40 -44.23
CA ASP A 27 -12.36 -21.54 -45.60
C ASP A 27 -12.26 -20.20 -46.33
N LEU A 28 -13.29 -19.34 -46.21
CA LEU A 28 -13.26 -17.99 -46.78
C LEU A 28 -12.16 -17.11 -46.17
N LYS A 29 -11.83 -17.31 -44.89
CA LYS A 29 -10.70 -16.63 -44.25
C LYS A 29 -9.36 -17.09 -44.80
N VAL A 30 -9.20 -18.38 -45.08
CA VAL A 30 -7.99 -18.93 -45.71
C VAL A 30 -7.85 -18.42 -47.14
N GLU A 31 -8.93 -18.40 -47.93
CA GLU A 31 -8.92 -17.86 -49.30
C GLU A 31 -8.62 -16.36 -49.33
N ALA A 32 -9.17 -15.59 -48.39
CA ALA A 32 -8.84 -14.18 -48.21
C ALA A 32 -7.33 -13.99 -47.93
N LEU A 33 -6.75 -14.88 -47.11
CA LEU A 33 -5.33 -14.88 -46.80
C LEU A 33 -4.46 -15.22 -48.02
N GLU A 34 -4.82 -16.23 -48.81
CA GLU A 34 -4.11 -16.54 -50.05
C GLU A 34 -4.11 -15.36 -51.03
N ASN A 35 -5.26 -14.66 -51.13
CA ASN A 35 -5.38 -13.47 -51.95
C ASN A 35 -4.49 -12.32 -51.46
N ILE A 36 -4.37 -12.14 -50.13
CA ILE A 36 -3.41 -11.20 -49.54
C ILE A 36 -2.00 -11.52 -50.01
N TRP A 37 -1.53 -12.75 -49.79
CA TRP A 37 -0.16 -13.15 -50.17
C TRP A 37 0.09 -12.99 -51.68
N ARG A 38 -0.89 -13.35 -52.51
CA ARG A 38 -0.82 -13.15 -53.97
C ARG A 38 -0.72 -11.67 -54.37
N LYS A 39 -1.41 -10.78 -53.67
CA LYS A 39 -1.28 -9.33 -53.88
C LYS A 39 0.10 -8.81 -53.42
N LEU A 40 0.64 -9.33 -52.32
CA LEU A 40 1.97 -8.95 -51.82
C LEU A 40 3.10 -9.32 -52.77
N GLN A 41 2.95 -10.38 -53.58
CA GLN A 41 3.91 -10.73 -54.63
C GLN A 41 4.10 -9.61 -55.66
N LYS A 42 3.10 -8.72 -55.80
CA LYS A 42 3.06 -7.62 -56.78
C LYS A 42 3.45 -6.27 -56.19
N LEU A 43 3.96 -6.21 -54.96
CA LEU A 43 4.42 -4.97 -54.34
C LEU A 43 5.61 -4.39 -55.13
N ASP A 44 5.42 -3.21 -55.73
CA ASP A 44 6.47 -2.51 -56.51
C ASP A 44 7.59 -2.00 -55.61
N THR A 45 8.84 -2.27 -55.96
CA THR A 45 10.07 -1.80 -55.28
C THR A 45 10.12 -0.30 -54.93
N ASN A 46 9.31 0.53 -55.61
CA ASN A 46 9.15 1.96 -55.27
C ASN A 46 8.27 2.21 -54.03
N THR A 47 7.60 1.18 -53.50
CA THR A 47 6.79 1.26 -52.28
C THR A 47 7.67 1.63 -51.10
N ASP A 48 7.20 2.57 -50.27
CA ASP A 48 7.87 2.92 -49.04
C ASP A 48 8.16 1.68 -48.17
N ARG A 49 9.41 1.57 -47.69
CA ARG A 49 9.88 0.38 -46.97
C ARG A 49 9.16 0.19 -45.64
N ASN A 50 8.81 1.28 -44.94
CA ASN A 50 8.08 1.17 -43.68
C ASN A 50 6.67 0.67 -43.93
N LEU A 51 5.99 1.19 -44.96
CA LEU A 51 4.69 0.71 -45.38
C LEU A 51 4.71 -0.77 -45.78
N ALA A 52 5.69 -1.20 -46.60
CA ALA A 52 5.85 -2.60 -46.98
C ALA A 52 6.03 -3.50 -45.74
N ALA A 53 6.79 -3.04 -44.74
CA ALA A 53 6.98 -3.76 -43.49
C ALA A 53 5.70 -3.83 -42.65
N GLU A 54 4.91 -2.74 -42.58
CA GLU A 54 3.62 -2.73 -41.89
C GLU A 54 2.64 -3.73 -42.50
N ILE A 55 2.51 -3.73 -43.84
CA ILE A 55 1.62 -4.67 -44.55
C ILE A 55 2.09 -6.11 -44.37
N LEU A 56 3.40 -6.37 -44.45
CA LEU A 56 3.94 -7.71 -44.26
C LEU A 56 3.71 -8.23 -42.84
N ASN A 57 3.93 -7.39 -41.82
CA ASN A 57 3.65 -7.75 -40.43
C ASN A 57 2.16 -7.99 -40.18
N TRP A 58 1.28 -7.22 -40.84
CA TRP A 58 -0.16 -7.43 -40.82
C TRP A 58 -0.56 -8.78 -41.44
N ALA A 59 -0.06 -9.09 -42.64
CA ALA A 59 -0.32 -10.37 -43.30
C ALA A 59 0.23 -11.57 -42.49
N LYS A 60 1.43 -11.40 -41.92
CA LYS A 60 2.04 -12.37 -40.99
C LYS A 60 1.15 -12.62 -39.77
N LEU A 61 0.63 -11.57 -39.13
CA LEU A 61 -0.27 -11.69 -37.98
C LEU A 61 -1.53 -12.50 -38.33
N HIS A 62 -2.20 -12.17 -39.44
CA HIS A 62 -3.40 -12.88 -39.88
C HIS A 62 -3.12 -14.34 -40.25
N THR A 63 -1.97 -14.59 -40.90
CA THR A 63 -1.51 -15.94 -41.20
C THR A 63 -1.34 -16.76 -39.93
N LEU A 64 -0.64 -16.23 -38.93
CA LEU A 64 -0.44 -16.91 -37.66
C LEU A 64 -1.75 -17.12 -36.90
N ASN A 65 -2.67 -16.16 -36.94
CA ASN A 65 -3.98 -16.31 -36.31
C ASN A 65 -4.81 -17.47 -36.90
N ILE A 66 -4.68 -17.73 -38.20
CA ILE A 66 -5.31 -18.85 -38.89
C ILE A 66 -4.55 -20.15 -38.58
N LEU A 67 -3.24 -20.20 -38.83
CA LEU A 67 -2.44 -21.43 -38.69
C LEU A 67 -2.42 -21.99 -37.27
N LEU A 68 -2.43 -21.12 -36.26
CA LEU A 68 -2.39 -21.51 -34.86
C LEU A 68 -3.79 -21.77 -34.27
N SER A 69 -4.86 -21.58 -35.04
CA SER A 69 -6.21 -21.95 -34.61
C SER A 69 -6.42 -23.46 -34.63
N ALA A 70 -7.30 -23.97 -33.77
CA ALA A 70 -7.66 -25.39 -33.74
C ALA A 70 -8.32 -25.85 -35.06
N GLU A 71 -9.07 -24.95 -35.72
CA GLU A 71 -9.78 -25.22 -36.97
C GLU A 71 -8.83 -25.56 -38.13
N TRP A 72 -7.60 -25.02 -38.14
CA TRP A 72 -6.63 -25.25 -39.22
C TRP A 72 -6.38 -26.73 -39.52
N ASN A 73 -6.37 -27.61 -38.50
CA ASN A 73 -6.14 -29.04 -38.71
C ASN A 73 -7.17 -29.69 -39.64
N GLY A 74 -8.42 -29.21 -39.64
CA GLY A 74 -9.47 -29.71 -40.54
C GLY A 74 -9.30 -29.25 -42.00
N PHE A 75 -8.60 -28.14 -42.22
CA PHE A 75 -8.42 -27.51 -43.54
C PHE A 75 -7.00 -27.67 -44.11
N LYS A 76 -6.05 -28.12 -43.28
CA LYS A 76 -4.63 -28.25 -43.63
C LYS A 76 -4.43 -29.05 -44.92
N GLY A 77 -5.07 -30.21 -45.04
CA GLY A 77 -4.94 -31.06 -46.24
C GLY A 77 -5.38 -30.39 -47.56
N MET A 78 -6.30 -29.44 -47.50
CA MET A 78 -6.82 -28.73 -48.69
C MET A 78 -5.99 -27.51 -49.05
N TYR A 79 -5.58 -26.72 -48.06
CA TYR A 79 -5.03 -25.37 -48.30
C TYR A 79 -3.53 -25.24 -48.03
N GLU A 80 -2.88 -26.19 -47.34
CA GLU A 80 -1.47 -26.07 -46.93
C GLU A 80 -0.53 -25.84 -48.12
N ASN A 81 -0.67 -26.63 -49.19
CA ASN A 81 0.20 -26.54 -50.36
C ASN A 81 0.02 -25.24 -51.14
N SER A 82 -1.23 -24.80 -51.31
CA SER A 82 -1.55 -23.56 -52.01
C SER A 82 -1.04 -22.35 -51.23
N LEU A 83 -1.32 -22.27 -49.93
CA LEU A 83 -0.85 -21.18 -49.08
C LEU A 83 0.69 -21.16 -48.97
N ARG A 84 1.33 -22.32 -48.83
CA ARG A 84 2.80 -22.44 -48.89
C ARG A 84 3.36 -21.84 -50.17
N GLN A 85 2.82 -22.24 -51.32
CA GLN A 85 3.27 -21.74 -52.62
C GLN A 85 3.13 -20.22 -52.71
N GLN A 86 2.03 -19.64 -52.20
CA GLN A 86 1.87 -18.19 -52.19
C GLN A 86 2.92 -17.49 -51.32
N ILE A 87 3.19 -18.02 -50.11
CA ILE A 87 4.18 -17.46 -49.17
C ILE A 87 5.60 -17.55 -49.73
N GLU A 88 5.99 -18.70 -50.30
CA GLU A 88 7.32 -18.91 -50.92
C GLU A 88 7.53 -18.02 -52.15
N GLN A 89 6.48 -17.81 -52.96
CA GLN A 89 6.55 -16.86 -54.07
C GLN A 89 6.70 -15.43 -53.57
N THR A 90 5.96 -15.04 -52.52
CA THR A 90 6.11 -13.72 -51.90
C THR A 90 7.51 -13.53 -51.34
N GLU A 91 8.09 -14.54 -50.67
CA GLU A 91 9.45 -14.49 -50.14
C GLU A 91 10.47 -14.16 -51.25
N LYS A 92 10.36 -14.83 -52.40
CA LYS A 92 11.22 -14.59 -53.57
C LYS A 92 11.05 -13.16 -54.10
N SER A 93 9.82 -12.69 -54.30
CA SER A 93 9.56 -11.34 -54.80
C SER A 93 10.05 -10.26 -53.83
N ILE A 94 9.85 -10.45 -52.53
CA ILE A 94 10.20 -9.47 -51.50
C ILE A 94 11.70 -9.47 -51.16
N SER A 95 12.46 -10.51 -51.53
CA SER A 95 13.92 -10.53 -51.37
C SER A 95 14.61 -9.30 -51.98
N LEU A 96 14.02 -8.70 -53.01
CA LEU A 96 14.48 -7.46 -53.66
C LEU A 96 14.45 -6.23 -52.73
N TYR A 97 13.62 -6.22 -51.69
CA TYR A 97 13.54 -5.14 -50.69
C TYR A 97 14.62 -5.26 -49.60
N GLY A 98 15.20 -6.44 -49.45
CA GLY A 98 16.30 -6.71 -48.53
C GLY A 98 16.13 -7.99 -47.71
N LYS A 99 17.26 -8.52 -47.24
CA LYS A 99 17.36 -9.78 -46.49
C LYS A 99 16.48 -9.83 -45.24
N GLY A 100 16.25 -8.69 -44.58
CA GLY A 100 15.40 -8.61 -43.39
C GLY A 100 13.94 -8.99 -43.66
N PHE A 101 13.39 -8.60 -44.82
CA PHE A 101 12.03 -8.96 -45.18
C PHE A 101 11.91 -10.44 -45.55
N GLN A 102 12.92 -10.99 -46.21
CA GLN A 102 12.97 -12.41 -46.55
C GLN A 102 12.92 -13.28 -45.29
N VAL A 103 13.77 -12.98 -44.30
CA VAL A 103 13.81 -13.70 -43.02
C VAL A 103 12.47 -13.62 -42.28
N ALA A 104 11.77 -12.48 -42.36
CA ALA A 104 10.48 -12.30 -41.72
C ALA A 104 9.39 -13.25 -42.25
N VAL A 105 9.47 -13.63 -43.54
CA VAL A 105 8.56 -14.54 -44.23
C VAL A 105 8.98 -16.00 -44.08
N ALA A 106 10.27 -16.31 -44.21
CA ALA A 106 10.78 -17.68 -44.14
C ALA A 106 10.34 -18.43 -42.86
N GLY A 107 10.29 -17.72 -41.72
CA GLY A 107 9.81 -18.30 -40.45
C GLY A 107 8.36 -18.78 -40.48
N LEU A 108 7.49 -18.22 -41.31
CA LEU A 108 6.09 -18.65 -41.44
C LEU A 108 5.95 -20.04 -42.04
N ILE A 109 6.85 -20.42 -42.95
CA ILE A 109 6.80 -21.74 -43.60
C ILE A 109 7.03 -22.84 -42.55
N GLY A 110 7.93 -22.63 -41.60
CA GLY A 110 8.15 -23.55 -40.49
C GLY A 110 6.89 -23.76 -39.64
N VAL A 111 6.18 -22.66 -39.33
CA VAL A 111 4.92 -22.71 -38.58
C VAL A 111 3.81 -23.37 -39.38
N LEU A 112 3.72 -23.13 -40.69
CA LEU A 112 2.72 -23.73 -41.57
C LEU A 112 2.84 -25.26 -41.60
N ASN A 113 4.07 -25.79 -41.62
CA ASN A 113 4.34 -27.23 -41.60
C ASN A 113 3.93 -27.86 -40.28
N ASN A 114 4.40 -27.25 -39.18
CA ASN A 114 4.27 -27.79 -37.84
C ASN A 114 3.75 -26.72 -36.89
N PRO A 115 2.45 -26.35 -36.98
CA PRO A 115 1.90 -25.27 -36.17
C PRO A 115 2.07 -25.56 -34.69
N TRP A 116 1.78 -26.78 -34.24
CA TRP A 116 1.93 -27.20 -32.84
C TRP A 116 2.84 -28.42 -32.65
N ASN A 117 3.21 -29.12 -33.72
CA ASN A 117 3.84 -30.45 -33.65
C ASN A 117 5.38 -30.44 -33.62
N ASN A 118 6.00 -29.29 -33.35
CA ASN A 118 7.45 -29.24 -33.15
C ASN A 118 7.84 -30.04 -31.88
N PRO A 119 8.79 -30.99 -31.93
CA PRO A 119 9.13 -31.85 -30.79
C PRO A 119 9.62 -31.08 -29.54
N THR A 120 10.40 -30.00 -29.76
CA THR A 120 10.86 -29.15 -28.65
C THR A 120 9.70 -28.39 -28.05
N LEU A 121 8.80 -27.85 -28.88
CA LEU A 121 7.58 -27.19 -28.42
C LEU A 121 6.69 -28.16 -27.62
N GLN A 122 6.48 -29.38 -28.10
CA GLN A 122 5.68 -30.39 -27.38
C GLN A 122 6.28 -30.73 -26.01
N THR A 123 7.61 -30.77 -25.91
CA THR A 123 8.31 -30.93 -24.63
C THR A 123 8.08 -29.72 -23.71
N ILE A 124 8.08 -28.50 -24.25
CA ILE A 124 7.81 -27.26 -23.51
C ILE A 124 6.34 -27.18 -23.06
N LEU A 125 5.38 -27.56 -23.90
CA LEU A 125 3.96 -27.49 -23.54
C LEU A 125 3.62 -28.48 -22.43
N ASN A 126 4.23 -29.67 -22.45
CA ASN A 126 4.06 -30.69 -21.42
C ASN A 126 5.15 -30.60 -20.32
N TRP A 127 5.67 -29.40 -20.07
CA TRP A 127 6.78 -29.20 -19.14
C TRP A 127 6.41 -29.67 -17.72
N THR A 128 7.36 -30.34 -17.06
CA THR A 128 7.24 -30.81 -15.68
C THR A 128 8.46 -30.37 -14.87
N SER A 129 8.31 -30.30 -13.54
CA SER A 129 9.36 -29.86 -12.60
C SER A 129 10.64 -30.72 -12.62
N LYS A 130 10.64 -31.84 -13.34
CA LYS A 130 11.81 -32.71 -13.52
C LYS A 130 12.69 -32.28 -14.70
N HIS A 131 12.21 -31.37 -15.56
CA HIS A 131 12.95 -30.92 -16.72
C HIS A 131 13.84 -29.73 -16.35
N SER A 132 15.09 -29.78 -16.83
CA SER A 132 16.01 -28.64 -16.81
C SER A 132 16.12 -28.05 -18.22
N ILE A 133 16.34 -26.74 -18.29
CA ILE A 133 16.54 -26.05 -19.58
C ILE A 133 17.89 -26.47 -20.16
N CYS A 134 17.87 -26.87 -21.44
CA CYS A 134 19.08 -27.17 -22.19
C CYS A 134 19.16 -26.32 -23.46
N SER A 135 20.23 -26.49 -24.25
CA SER A 135 20.47 -25.71 -25.48
C SER A 135 19.31 -25.78 -26.47
N LYS A 136 18.59 -26.91 -26.53
CA LYS A 136 17.47 -27.13 -27.46
C LYS A 136 16.32 -26.13 -27.26
N GLN A 137 15.96 -25.81 -26.02
CA GLN A 137 14.88 -24.84 -25.75
C GLN A 137 15.33 -23.41 -26.10
N ILE A 138 16.58 -23.08 -25.82
CA ILE A 138 17.15 -21.76 -26.14
C ILE A 138 17.20 -21.57 -27.67
N GLU A 139 17.73 -22.55 -28.41
CA GLU A 139 17.77 -22.55 -29.89
C GLU A 139 16.38 -22.47 -30.51
N PHE A 140 15.40 -23.16 -29.91
CA PHE A 140 14.01 -23.07 -30.31
C PHE A 140 13.50 -21.62 -30.21
N PHE A 141 13.71 -20.93 -29.09
CA PHE A 141 13.23 -19.55 -28.93
C PHE A 141 14.00 -18.51 -29.77
N TYR A 142 15.26 -18.77 -30.14
CA TYR A 142 15.96 -17.97 -31.16
C TYR A 142 15.27 -18.02 -32.52
N THR A 143 14.76 -19.21 -32.88
CA THR A 143 14.06 -19.43 -34.14
C THR A 143 12.61 -18.93 -34.08
N GLU A 144 11.92 -19.22 -32.98
CA GLU A 144 10.51 -18.88 -32.78
C GLU A 144 10.32 -17.35 -32.69
N THR A 145 11.25 -16.64 -32.04
CA THR A 145 11.19 -15.21 -31.70
C THR A 145 10.09 -14.86 -30.67
N PRO A 146 10.26 -13.79 -29.86
CA PRO A 146 9.24 -13.36 -28.89
C PRO A 146 7.90 -13.02 -29.53
N TYR A 147 7.89 -12.53 -30.78
CA TYR A 147 6.66 -12.22 -31.51
C TYR A 147 5.76 -13.45 -31.69
N LEU A 148 6.31 -14.58 -32.17
CA LEU A 148 5.52 -15.77 -32.41
C LEU A 148 5.09 -16.44 -31.10
N VAL A 149 5.97 -16.44 -30.09
CA VAL A 149 5.63 -16.91 -28.73
C VAL A 149 4.42 -16.13 -28.19
N SER A 150 4.38 -14.80 -28.38
CA SER A 150 3.25 -13.97 -27.93
C SER A 150 1.92 -14.36 -28.60
N ILE A 151 1.95 -14.74 -29.88
CA ILE A 151 0.74 -15.16 -30.62
C ILE A 151 0.31 -16.57 -30.19
N ARG A 152 1.25 -17.49 -29.96
CA ARG A 152 0.94 -18.82 -29.40
C ARG A 152 0.28 -18.72 -28.04
N LEU A 153 0.85 -17.94 -27.13
CA LEU A 153 0.29 -17.73 -25.80
C LEU A 153 -1.12 -17.16 -25.89
N LYS A 154 -1.33 -16.15 -26.75
CA LYS A 154 -2.66 -15.62 -27.03
C LYS A 154 -3.62 -16.72 -27.50
N LYS A 155 -3.21 -17.56 -28.46
CA LYS A 155 -4.06 -18.62 -29.01
C LYS A 155 -4.38 -19.73 -28.01
N LEU A 156 -3.41 -20.12 -27.19
CA LEU A 156 -3.63 -21.08 -26.09
C LEU A 156 -4.63 -20.51 -25.08
N CYS A 157 -4.49 -19.25 -24.69
CA CYS A 157 -5.42 -18.59 -23.76
C CYS A 157 -6.83 -18.42 -24.38
N GLU A 158 -6.94 -18.10 -25.67
CA GLU A 158 -8.22 -18.02 -26.38
C GLU A 158 -8.94 -19.38 -26.45
N SER A 159 -8.17 -20.47 -26.52
CA SER A 159 -8.66 -21.84 -26.66
C SER A 159 -8.84 -22.59 -25.32
N GLN A 160 -8.73 -21.89 -24.19
CA GLN A 160 -8.83 -22.47 -22.84
C GLN A 160 -7.74 -23.52 -22.53
N CYS A 161 -6.55 -23.35 -23.11
CA CYS A 161 -5.35 -24.16 -22.83
C CYS A 161 -4.34 -23.36 -21.98
N GLU A 162 -4.83 -22.70 -20.92
CA GLU A 162 -4.01 -21.80 -20.09
C GLU A 162 -2.90 -22.51 -19.31
N ASP A 163 -3.05 -23.80 -19.03
CA ASP A 163 -2.04 -24.65 -18.40
C ASP A 163 -0.82 -24.83 -19.31
N LEU A 164 -1.06 -25.13 -20.59
CA LEU A 164 -0.02 -25.21 -21.61
C LEU A 164 0.62 -23.83 -21.86
N ALA A 165 -0.19 -22.76 -21.83
CA ALA A 165 0.30 -21.40 -21.95
C ALA A 165 1.22 -21.03 -20.78
N LEU A 166 0.90 -21.46 -19.57
CA LEU A 166 1.71 -21.23 -18.38
C LEU A 166 3.09 -21.89 -18.53
N ASN A 167 3.12 -23.15 -18.97
CA ASN A 167 4.37 -23.87 -19.21
C ASN A 167 5.23 -23.17 -20.27
N LEU A 168 4.63 -22.78 -21.41
CA LEU A 168 5.34 -22.05 -22.47
C LEU A 168 5.91 -20.72 -21.98
N ALA A 169 5.12 -19.94 -21.22
CA ALA A 169 5.56 -18.65 -20.71
C ALA A 169 6.66 -18.79 -19.65
N LYS A 170 6.56 -19.77 -18.74
CA LYS A 170 7.59 -20.06 -17.73
C LYS A 170 8.92 -20.40 -18.38
N VAL A 171 8.94 -21.41 -19.26
CA VAL A 171 10.19 -21.87 -19.91
C VAL A 171 10.79 -20.76 -20.78
N PHE A 172 9.96 -19.95 -21.45
CA PHE A 172 10.44 -18.78 -22.19
C PHE A 172 11.15 -17.77 -21.28
N MET A 173 10.53 -17.40 -20.14
CA MET A 173 11.13 -16.42 -19.23
C MET A 173 12.42 -16.93 -18.58
N ASP A 174 12.48 -18.20 -18.22
CA ASP A 174 13.70 -18.82 -17.70
C ASP A 174 14.82 -18.84 -18.76
N CYS A 175 14.47 -19.14 -20.03
CA CYS A 175 15.40 -19.03 -21.14
C CYS A 175 15.87 -17.58 -21.36
N CYS A 176 15.02 -16.56 -21.15
CA CYS A 176 15.44 -15.15 -21.21
C CYS A 176 16.50 -14.84 -20.15
N VAL A 177 16.33 -15.33 -18.93
CA VAL A 177 17.31 -15.13 -17.84
C VAL A 177 18.65 -15.75 -18.21
N ILE A 178 18.65 -17.01 -18.68
CA ILE A 178 19.86 -17.74 -19.06
C ILE A 178 20.56 -17.10 -20.27
N ALA A 179 19.79 -16.71 -21.29
CA ALA A 179 20.30 -16.11 -22.52
C ALA A 179 20.52 -14.59 -22.42
N LYS A 180 20.31 -13.97 -21.25
CA LYS A 180 20.39 -12.52 -21.02
C LYS A 180 19.54 -11.70 -22.01
N SER A 181 18.32 -12.17 -22.26
CA SER A 181 17.30 -11.53 -23.12
C SER A 181 17.72 -11.30 -24.58
N ASN A 182 18.71 -12.02 -25.10
CA ASN A 182 19.24 -11.83 -26.46
C ASN A 182 18.38 -12.47 -27.58
N PHE A 183 17.07 -12.57 -27.39
CA PHE A 183 16.19 -13.08 -28.45
C PHE A 183 15.83 -11.95 -29.43
N ASN A 184 15.70 -12.26 -30.72
CA ASN A 184 15.34 -11.31 -31.79
C ASN A 184 13.90 -10.76 -31.63
N GLY A 185 13.65 -9.95 -30.61
CA GLY A 185 12.36 -9.33 -30.34
C GLY A 185 12.48 -8.06 -29.51
N THR A 186 11.37 -7.32 -29.43
CA THR A 186 11.35 -6.04 -28.70
C THR A 186 11.09 -6.27 -27.22
N GLU A 187 11.55 -5.32 -26.39
CA GLU A 187 11.29 -5.35 -24.94
C GLU A 187 9.78 -5.41 -24.64
N ASN A 188 8.95 -4.74 -25.44
CA ASN A 188 7.49 -4.78 -25.33
C ASN A 188 6.91 -6.20 -25.55
N GLN A 189 7.50 -7.00 -26.43
CA GLN A 189 7.06 -8.38 -26.67
C GLN A 189 7.41 -9.28 -25.48
N ILE A 190 8.64 -9.17 -24.96
CA ILE A 190 9.08 -9.92 -23.78
C ILE A 190 8.21 -9.53 -22.58
N ARG A 191 7.97 -8.23 -22.38
CA ARG A 191 7.10 -7.71 -21.32
C ARG A 191 5.65 -8.19 -21.46
N TYR A 192 5.13 -8.32 -22.68
CA TYR A 192 3.80 -8.87 -22.91
C TYR A 192 3.72 -10.37 -22.53
N ILE A 193 4.76 -11.15 -22.85
CA ILE A 193 4.85 -12.55 -22.43
C ILE A 193 4.92 -12.65 -20.90
N ASP A 194 5.71 -11.77 -20.27
CA ASP A 194 5.81 -11.69 -18.81
C ASP A 194 4.48 -11.32 -18.14
N ASP A 195 3.70 -10.40 -18.74
CA ASP A 195 2.36 -10.06 -18.29
C ASP A 195 1.40 -11.27 -18.34
N ILE A 196 1.49 -12.08 -19.40
CA ILE A 196 0.71 -13.31 -19.53
C ILE A 196 1.12 -14.30 -18.44
N LEU A 197 2.42 -14.50 -18.23
CA LEU A 197 2.92 -15.38 -17.16
C LEU A 197 2.34 -14.98 -15.81
N ILE A 198 2.42 -13.70 -15.45
CA ILE A 198 1.93 -13.17 -14.18
C ILE A 198 0.40 -13.37 -14.03
N ALA A 199 -0.37 -13.13 -15.08
CA ALA A 199 -1.81 -13.34 -15.06
C ALA A 199 -2.17 -14.83 -14.92
N LEU A 200 -1.39 -15.73 -15.53
CA LEU A 200 -1.57 -17.17 -15.41
C LEU A 200 -1.16 -17.68 -14.02
N LEU A 201 -0.05 -17.21 -13.44
CA LEU A 201 0.35 -17.53 -12.07
C LEU A 201 -0.76 -17.21 -11.07
N HIS A 202 -1.38 -16.03 -11.21
CA HIS A 202 -2.53 -15.65 -10.40
C HIS A 202 -3.74 -16.56 -10.65
N LYS A 203 -4.09 -16.84 -11.92
CA LYS A 203 -5.22 -17.70 -12.28
C LYS A 203 -5.09 -19.13 -11.73
N PHE A 204 -3.88 -19.68 -11.67
CA PHE A 204 -3.60 -21.00 -11.12
C PHE A 204 -3.22 -20.99 -9.63
N HIS A 205 -3.44 -19.87 -8.93
CA HIS A 205 -3.17 -19.72 -7.49
C HIS A 205 -1.72 -20.04 -7.09
N GLN A 206 -0.75 -19.84 -7.99
CA GLN A 206 0.68 -19.99 -7.72
C GLN A 206 1.23 -18.72 -7.07
N ASN A 207 0.67 -18.39 -5.91
CA ASN A 207 0.90 -17.11 -5.23
C ASN A 207 2.35 -16.92 -4.77
N ASP A 208 3.03 -17.99 -4.35
CA ASP A 208 4.42 -17.92 -3.93
C ASP A 208 5.35 -17.48 -5.08
N GLU A 209 5.18 -18.09 -6.26
CA GLU A 209 5.93 -17.71 -7.47
C GLU A 209 5.57 -16.28 -7.92
N LEU A 210 4.28 -15.93 -7.88
CA LEU A 210 3.80 -14.59 -8.23
C LEU A 210 4.45 -13.51 -7.36
N ILE A 211 4.46 -13.71 -6.04
CA ILE A 211 5.02 -12.76 -5.08
C ILE A 211 6.54 -12.74 -5.16
N ALA A 212 7.20 -13.89 -5.31
CA ALA A 212 8.64 -13.95 -5.53
C ALA A 212 9.04 -13.15 -6.78
N LYS A 213 8.26 -13.26 -7.85
CA LYS A 213 8.45 -12.49 -9.07
C LYS A 213 8.23 -10.99 -8.86
N MET A 214 7.15 -10.59 -8.19
CA MET A 214 6.93 -9.17 -7.84
C MET A 214 8.07 -8.59 -6.98
N LYS A 215 8.57 -9.35 -6.00
CA LYS A 215 9.71 -8.97 -5.15
C LYS A 215 11.03 -8.84 -5.91
N SER A 216 11.15 -9.43 -7.10
CA SER A 216 12.37 -9.33 -7.91
C SER A 216 12.50 -7.99 -8.65
N PHE A 217 11.40 -7.25 -8.84
CA PHE A 217 11.41 -5.94 -9.47
C PHE A 217 11.91 -4.85 -8.52
N SER A 218 12.62 -3.86 -9.05
CA SER A 218 12.86 -2.58 -8.35
C SER A 218 11.54 -1.85 -8.10
N PHE A 219 11.54 -0.87 -7.19
CA PHE A 219 10.31 -0.10 -6.91
C PHE A 219 9.79 0.67 -8.13
N GLU A 220 10.68 1.18 -8.99
CA GLU A 220 10.29 1.88 -10.22
C GLU A 220 9.64 0.91 -11.23
N GLU A 221 10.26 -0.25 -11.45
CA GLU A 221 9.70 -1.31 -12.29
C GLU A 221 8.36 -1.82 -11.74
N GLY A 222 8.26 -1.97 -10.42
CA GLY A 222 7.04 -2.36 -9.70
C GLY A 222 5.90 -1.36 -9.87
N LEU A 223 6.21 -0.06 -9.84
CA LEU A 223 5.23 1.00 -10.09
C LEU A 223 4.74 0.98 -11.54
N GLN A 224 5.66 0.84 -12.50
CA GLN A 224 5.31 0.74 -13.92
C GLN A 224 4.49 -0.53 -14.21
N PHE A 225 4.83 -1.63 -13.55
CA PHE A 225 4.07 -2.88 -13.57
C PHE A 225 2.64 -2.68 -13.07
N ALA A 226 2.45 -2.07 -11.89
CA ALA A 226 1.13 -1.83 -11.32
C ALA A 226 0.29 -0.91 -12.24
N LYS A 227 0.88 0.16 -12.78
CA LYS A 227 0.22 1.06 -13.75
C LYS A 227 -0.25 0.31 -14.99
N ARG A 228 0.58 -0.60 -15.52
CA ARG A 228 0.23 -1.41 -16.69
C ARG A 228 -0.96 -2.30 -16.40
N PHE A 229 -0.94 -3.05 -15.31
CA PHE A 229 -2.01 -3.99 -14.95
C PHE A 229 -3.34 -3.28 -14.59
N ALA A 230 -3.26 -2.12 -13.95
CA ALA A 230 -4.43 -1.28 -13.67
C ALA A 230 -5.18 -0.85 -14.95
N ASN A 231 -4.45 -0.69 -16.06
CA ASN A 231 -4.96 -0.17 -17.33
C ASN A 231 -5.17 -1.24 -18.42
N LYS A 232 -4.96 -2.54 -18.13
CA LYS A 232 -5.22 -3.61 -19.11
C LYS A 232 -6.71 -3.68 -19.45
N GLN A 233 -7.01 -3.88 -20.73
CA GLN A 233 -8.39 -3.96 -21.24
C GLN A 233 -8.82 -5.41 -21.49
N ILE A 234 -9.90 -5.83 -20.84
CA ILE A 234 -10.46 -7.19 -20.91
C ILE A 234 -10.89 -7.57 -22.34
N ARG A 235 -11.31 -6.58 -23.15
CA ARG A 235 -11.83 -6.79 -24.51
C ARG A 235 -10.90 -7.59 -25.44
N TYR A 236 -9.59 -7.56 -25.18
CA TYR A 236 -8.59 -8.21 -26.02
C TYR A 236 -8.24 -9.64 -25.61
N LEU A 237 -8.38 -10.00 -24.33
CA LEU A 237 -8.13 -11.35 -23.82
C LEU A 237 -8.84 -11.50 -22.47
N ARG A 238 -9.64 -12.55 -22.30
CA ARG A 238 -10.35 -12.82 -21.03
C ARG A 238 -9.41 -12.98 -19.84
N LEU A 239 -8.17 -13.39 -20.08
CA LEU A 239 -7.12 -13.49 -19.07
C LEU A 239 -6.92 -12.19 -18.26
N TRP A 240 -7.20 -11.02 -18.84
CA TRP A 240 -7.06 -9.72 -18.17
C TRP A 240 -8.19 -9.40 -17.19
N GLU A 241 -9.19 -10.26 -17.01
CA GLU A 241 -10.30 -10.04 -16.08
C GLU A 241 -9.85 -9.73 -14.64
N ASN A 242 -8.75 -10.35 -14.23
CA ASN A 242 -8.14 -10.21 -12.91
C ASN A 242 -6.99 -9.18 -12.88
N SER A 243 -6.77 -8.40 -13.95
CA SER A 243 -5.61 -7.51 -14.03
C SER A 243 -5.59 -6.45 -12.93
N ARG A 244 -6.77 -5.93 -12.56
CA ARG A 244 -6.90 -4.96 -11.46
C ARG A 244 -6.61 -5.59 -10.10
N VAL A 245 -7.00 -6.84 -9.89
CA VAL A 245 -6.69 -7.59 -8.66
C VAL A 245 -5.19 -7.79 -8.52
N ILE A 246 -4.52 -8.19 -9.62
CA ILE A 246 -3.06 -8.33 -9.66
C ILE A 246 -2.36 -7.00 -9.39
N ALA A 247 -2.86 -5.89 -9.95
CA ALA A 247 -2.32 -4.56 -9.66
C ALA A 247 -2.47 -4.19 -8.18
N VAL A 248 -3.63 -4.44 -7.56
CA VAL A 248 -3.84 -4.22 -6.12
C VAL A 248 -2.88 -5.05 -5.27
N LEU A 249 -2.72 -6.34 -5.59
CA LEU A 249 -1.78 -7.23 -4.91
C LEU A 249 -0.35 -6.70 -4.98
N ALA A 250 0.08 -6.24 -6.16
CA ALA A 250 1.39 -5.63 -6.34
C ALA A 250 1.56 -4.35 -5.53
N LEU A 251 0.56 -3.45 -5.56
CA LEU A 251 0.57 -2.21 -4.77
C LEU A 251 0.72 -2.50 -3.28
N GLN A 252 -0.09 -3.40 -2.73
CA GLN A 252 0.02 -3.82 -1.32
C GLN A 252 1.39 -4.42 -1.02
N THR A 253 1.92 -5.25 -1.92
CA THR A 253 3.24 -5.89 -1.78
C THR A 253 4.37 -4.87 -1.73
N TYR A 254 4.37 -3.87 -2.62
CA TYR A 254 5.42 -2.84 -2.65
C TYR A 254 5.29 -1.84 -1.52
N ILE A 255 4.06 -1.39 -1.20
CA ILE A 255 3.84 -0.52 -0.04
C ILE A 255 4.33 -1.23 1.23
N SER A 256 3.97 -2.50 1.44
CA SER A 256 4.46 -3.27 2.59
C SER A 256 5.98 -3.32 2.65
N GLN A 257 6.65 -3.60 1.54
CA GLN A 257 8.12 -3.65 1.48
C GLN A 257 8.76 -2.29 1.80
N ILE A 258 8.19 -1.19 1.30
CA ILE A 258 8.65 0.16 1.62
C ILE A 258 8.46 0.42 3.11
N MET A 259 7.32 0.08 3.69
CA MET A 259 7.04 0.31 5.11
C MET A 259 7.95 -0.51 6.04
N ILE A 260 8.32 -1.74 5.65
CA ILE A 260 9.22 -2.60 6.42
C ILE A 260 10.67 -2.06 6.43
N LYS A 261 11.10 -1.47 5.31
CA LYS A 261 12.46 -0.93 5.11
C LYS A 261 12.44 0.59 5.00
N TYR A 262 11.57 1.24 5.76
CA TYR A 262 11.27 2.65 5.56
C TYR A 262 12.51 3.52 5.75
N ASP A 263 12.69 4.46 4.83
CA ASP A 263 13.67 5.54 4.89
C ASP A 263 13.01 6.79 4.28
N SER A 264 13.41 7.98 4.74
CA SER A 264 12.85 9.26 4.28
C SER A 264 12.99 9.44 2.76
N ASN A 265 14.03 8.86 2.17
CA ASN A 265 14.26 8.88 0.72
C ASN A 265 13.20 8.08 -0.08
N LEU A 266 12.49 7.15 0.56
CA LEU A 266 11.44 6.34 -0.06
C LEU A 266 10.06 7.03 -0.04
N ARG A 267 9.90 8.16 0.67
CA ARG A 267 8.64 8.92 0.74
C ARG A 267 8.02 9.23 -0.64
N PRO A 268 8.76 9.69 -1.67
CA PRO A 268 8.19 9.96 -2.98
C PRO A 268 7.64 8.69 -3.65
N MET A 269 8.35 7.58 -3.49
CA MET A 269 7.94 6.29 -4.05
C MET A 269 6.68 5.75 -3.34
N LEU A 270 6.64 5.83 -2.01
CA LEU A 270 5.47 5.50 -1.21
C LEU A 270 4.25 6.30 -1.65
N SER A 271 4.41 7.62 -1.82
CA SER A 271 3.35 8.51 -2.29
C SER A 271 2.80 8.09 -3.65
N ASN A 272 3.68 7.75 -4.61
CA ASN A 272 3.26 7.29 -5.94
C ASN A 272 2.45 5.99 -5.89
N PHE A 273 2.86 5.02 -5.06
CA PHE A 273 2.13 3.77 -4.88
C PHE A 273 0.75 3.99 -4.23
N VAL A 274 0.69 4.81 -3.18
CA VAL A 274 -0.57 5.14 -2.50
C VAL A 274 -1.53 5.87 -3.44
N LYS A 275 -1.06 6.87 -4.19
CA LYS A 275 -1.89 7.61 -5.16
C LYS A 275 -2.44 6.69 -6.24
N LEU A 276 -1.62 5.78 -6.77
CA LEU A 276 -2.07 4.79 -7.74
C LEU A 276 -3.14 3.86 -7.15
N TYR A 277 -2.92 3.34 -5.94
CA TYR A 277 -3.91 2.47 -5.28
C TYR A 277 -5.23 3.19 -5.03
N LYS A 278 -5.17 4.41 -4.52
CA LYS A 278 -6.35 5.27 -4.35
C LYS A 278 -7.10 5.49 -5.67
N SER A 279 -6.41 5.84 -6.75
CA SER A 279 -7.03 6.07 -8.06
C SER A 279 -7.78 4.86 -8.63
N MET A 280 -7.47 3.66 -8.16
CA MET A 280 -8.16 2.43 -8.56
C MET A 280 -9.43 2.16 -7.73
N CYS A 281 -9.59 2.86 -6.61
CA CYS A 281 -10.74 2.73 -5.71
C CYS A 281 -11.85 3.69 -6.15
N SER A 282 -12.82 3.17 -6.89
CA SER A 282 -13.93 3.96 -7.46
C SER A 282 -15.27 3.77 -6.74
N THR A 283 -15.37 2.76 -5.88
CA THR A 283 -16.58 2.44 -5.12
C THR A 283 -16.29 2.52 -3.62
N LYS A 284 -17.35 2.73 -2.82
CA LYS A 284 -17.25 2.73 -1.36
C LYS A 284 -16.62 1.43 -0.81
N SER A 285 -17.03 0.27 -1.34
CA SER A 285 -16.48 -1.03 -0.96
C SER A 285 -14.98 -1.17 -1.27
N CYS A 286 -14.51 -0.61 -2.39
CA CYS A 286 -13.08 -0.60 -2.69
C CYS A 286 -12.29 0.29 -1.72
N LEU A 287 -12.85 1.44 -1.30
CA LEU A 287 -12.23 2.33 -0.31
C LEU A 287 -12.18 1.71 1.09
N GLU A 288 -13.19 0.94 1.48
CA GLU A 288 -13.20 0.17 2.74
C GLU A 288 -12.07 -0.87 2.74
N ARG A 289 -11.94 -1.67 1.67
CA ARG A 289 -10.85 -2.65 1.52
C ARG A 289 -9.47 -2.02 1.46
N PHE A 290 -9.35 -0.87 0.79
CA PHE A 290 -8.14 -0.06 0.81
C PHE A 290 -7.78 0.31 2.25
N SER A 291 -8.76 0.78 3.03
CA SER A 291 -8.55 1.16 4.42
C SER A 291 -8.12 -0.02 5.29
N GLU A 292 -8.76 -1.18 5.16
CA GLU A 292 -8.36 -2.42 5.85
C GLU A 292 -6.93 -2.84 5.50
N SER A 293 -6.58 -2.81 4.21
CA SER A 293 -5.23 -3.15 3.73
C SER A 293 -4.17 -2.23 4.34
N MET A 294 -4.44 -0.92 4.32
CA MET A 294 -3.51 0.07 4.84
C MET A 294 -3.41 0.03 6.36
N GLU A 295 -4.49 -0.34 7.07
CA GLU A 295 -4.47 -0.61 8.50
C GLU A 295 -3.53 -1.79 8.82
N CYS A 296 -3.63 -2.90 8.08
CA CYS A 296 -2.70 -4.02 8.23
C CYS A 296 -1.24 -3.60 7.94
N ILE A 297 -1.00 -2.83 6.88
CA ILE A 297 0.33 -2.36 6.50
C ILE A 297 0.91 -1.41 7.54
N SER A 298 0.08 -0.57 8.18
CA SER A 298 0.51 0.31 9.28
C SER A 298 1.12 -0.49 10.45
N ASN A 299 0.86 -1.79 10.55
CA ASN A 299 1.47 -2.67 11.56
C ASN A 299 2.92 -3.08 11.31
N LEU A 300 3.48 -2.71 10.16
CA LEU A 300 4.81 -3.17 9.75
C LEU A 300 5.97 -2.21 10.07
N THR A 301 5.68 -0.98 10.49
CA THR A 301 6.65 0.12 10.50
C THR A 301 6.71 0.86 11.83
N ASP A 302 7.73 1.70 11.99
CA ASP A 302 7.95 2.54 13.16
C ASP A 302 7.17 3.87 13.08
N SER A 303 7.29 4.71 14.11
CA SER A 303 6.60 6.00 14.18
C SER A 303 6.94 6.93 13.00
N ASN A 304 8.16 6.87 12.45
CA ASN A 304 8.59 7.73 11.35
C ASN A 304 7.90 7.35 10.04
N GLY A 305 7.89 6.06 9.68
CA GLY A 305 7.18 5.58 8.50
C GLY A 305 5.68 5.85 8.58
N LEU A 306 5.08 5.63 9.76
CA LEU A 306 3.66 5.94 10.00
C LEU A 306 3.34 7.42 9.81
N GLN A 307 4.22 8.30 10.28
CA GLN A 307 4.01 9.74 10.17
C GLN A 307 4.01 10.19 8.72
N ASP A 308 4.97 9.73 7.91
CA ASP A 308 5.02 10.08 6.50
C ASP A 308 3.84 9.49 5.74
N LEU A 309 3.43 8.26 6.04
CA LEU A 309 2.23 7.66 5.45
C LEU A 309 0.96 8.46 5.81
N CYS A 310 0.82 8.91 7.06
CA CYS A 310 -0.26 9.82 7.46
C CYS A 310 -0.21 11.15 6.71
N SER A 311 0.99 11.72 6.48
CA SER A 311 1.13 12.95 5.71
C SER A 311 0.64 12.78 4.27
N ILE A 312 0.98 11.65 3.64
CA ILE A 312 0.55 11.32 2.27
C ILE A 312 -0.98 11.18 2.23
N PHE A 313 -1.60 10.50 3.20
CA PHE A 313 -3.06 10.38 3.25
C PHE A 313 -3.79 11.70 3.49
N ARG A 314 -3.16 12.66 4.18
CA ARG A 314 -3.73 13.99 4.37
C ARG A 314 -3.64 14.84 3.11
N GLU A 315 -2.53 14.76 2.36
CA GLU A 315 -2.43 15.38 1.03
C GLU A 315 -3.50 14.82 0.08
N GLU A 316 -3.83 13.54 0.25
CA GLU A 316 -4.81 12.81 -0.56
C GLU A 316 -6.17 12.64 0.14
N TYR A 317 -6.57 13.60 0.98
CA TYR A 317 -7.72 13.44 1.88
C TYR A 317 -9.04 13.09 1.18
N GLU A 318 -9.67 12.02 1.65
CA GLU A 318 -11.08 11.69 1.42
C GLU A 318 -11.76 11.41 2.76
N PRO A 319 -13.01 11.85 2.99
CA PRO A 319 -13.71 11.62 4.25
C PRO A 319 -13.78 10.15 4.67
N ALA A 320 -13.84 9.23 3.69
CA ALA A 320 -13.89 7.78 3.94
C ALA A 320 -12.61 7.24 4.62
N ILE A 321 -11.46 7.90 4.43
CA ILE A 321 -10.16 7.47 4.98
C ILE A 321 -9.90 8.11 6.35
N LYS A 322 -10.74 9.07 6.80
CA LYS A 322 -10.62 9.74 8.10
C LYS A 322 -10.44 8.76 9.28
N PRO A 323 -11.22 7.67 9.41
CA PRO A 323 -11.03 6.71 10.51
C PRO A 323 -9.66 6.04 10.48
N LEU A 324 -9.14 5.69 9.29
CA LEU A 324 -7.82 5.08 9.15
C LEU A 324 -6.71 6.03 9.64
N ILE A 325 -6.74 7.28 9.19
CA ILE A 325 -5.75 8.30 9.59
C ILE A 325 -5.74 8.45 11.12
N LEU A 326 -6.92 8.52 11.73
CA LEU A 326 -7.05 8.65 13.18
C LEU A 326 -6.56 7.42 13.96
N LYS A 327 -6.85 6.20 13.48
CA LYS A 327 -6.27 4.97 14.06
C LYS A 327 -4.75 4.99 14.01
N MET A 328 -4.16 5.47 12.91
CA MET A 328 -2.71 5.61 12.79
C MET A 328 -2.16 6.65 13.77
N TYR A 329 -2.85 7.78 13.97
CA TYR A 329 -2.49 8.75 15.00
C TYR A 329 -2.52 8.17 16.41
N VAL A 330 -3.60 7.48 16.79
CA VAL A 330 -3.71 6.80 18.09
C VAL A 330 -2.51 5.89 18.28
N LYS A 331 -2.24 5.02 17.30
CA LYS A 331 -1.12 4.08 17.37
C LYS A 331 0.22 4.75 17.58
N MET A 332 0.53 5.77 16.78
CA MET A 332 1.80 6.49 16.91
C MET A 332 1.87 7.23 18.26
N LEU A 333 0.78 7.89 18.70
CA LEU A 333 0.74 8.64 19.95
C LEU A 333 0.94 7.70 21.15
N THR A 334 0.27 6.55 21.17
CA THR A 334 0.45 5.53 22.20
C THR A 334 1.89 5.03 22.25
N ALA A 335 2.51 4.76 21.11
CA ALA A 335 3.90 4.33 21.05
C ALA A 335 4.86 5.40 21.63
N GLU A 336 4.69 6.65 21.22
CA GLU A 336 5.54 7.76 21.67
C GLU A 336 5.30 8.11 23.15
N MET A 337 4.06 8.01 23.64
CA MET A 337 3.73 8.16 25.05
C MET A 337 4.40 7.08 25.89
N ASN A 338 4.40 5.83 25.45
CA ASN A 338 5.07 4.74 26.15
C ASN A 338 6.59 4.98 26.23
N ILE A 339 7.21 5.48 25.15
CA ILE A 339 8.63 5.87 25.16
C ILE A 339 8.86 7.00 26.18
N ASN A 340 8.02 8.03 26.17
CA ASN A 340 8.13 9.15 27.09
C ASN A 340 7.98 8.73 28.57
N GLU A 341 7.08 7.79 28.89
CA GLU A 341 6.94 7.26 30.25
C GLU A 341 8.17 6.45 30.69
N VAL A 342 8.72 5.60 29.82
CA VAL A 342 9.96 4.86 30.11
C VAL A 342 11.15 5.79 30.32
N GLN A 343 11.23 6.88 29.56
CA GLN A 343 12.31 7.86 29.64
C GLN A 343 12.16 8.84 30.81
N ARG A 344 11.05 8.81 31.57
CA ARG A 344 10.76 9.78 32.63
C ARG A 344 11.79 9.77 33.75
N ASP A 345 12.38 8.60 34.02
CA ASP A 345 13.40 8.39 35.05
C ASP A 345 14.82 8.30 34.45
N SER A 346 14.98 8.60 33.15
CA SER A 346 16.29 8.65 32.47
C SER A 346 17.04 9.94 32.79
N GLU A 347 18.37 9.87 32.86
CA GLU A 347 19.24 11.05 33.01
C GLU A 347 19.52 11.76 31.67
N GLU A 348 19.12 11.16 30.54
CA GLU A 348 19.42 11.67 29.20
C GLU A 348 18.43 12.74 28.73
N ILE A 349 18.66 13.98 29.17
CA ILE A 349 17.81 15.16 28.91
C ILE A 349 17.55 15.41 27.40
N THR A 350 18.55 15.18 26.54
CA THR A 350 18.44 15.36 25.08
C THR A 350 17.40 14.43 24.46
N SER A 351 17.40 13.17 24.89
CA SER A 351 16.45 12.13 24.44
C SER A 351 15.04 12.42 24.96
N ILE A 352 14.91 12.82 26.23
CA ILE A 352 13.61 13.22 26.80
C ILE A 352 13.00 14.41 26.05
N ASN A 353 13.81 15.42 25.72
CA ASN A 353 13.33 16.59 25.00
C ASN A 353 12.94 16.29 23.55
N SER A 354 13.66 15.39 22.86
CA SER A 354 13.32 15.00 21.49
C SER A 354 12.00 14.22 21.44
N THR A 355 11.78 13.28 22.36
CA THR A 355 10.52 12.53 22.49
C THR A 355 9.34 13.47 22.80
N LYS A 356 9.49 14.40 23.75
CA LYS A 356 8.47 15.41 24.06
C LYS A 356 8.17 16.32 22.86
N ALA A 357 9.21 16.76 22.15
CA ALA A 357 9.06 17.58 20.95
C ALA A 357 8.32 16.81 19.83
N ASN A 358 8.63 15.53 19.63
CA ASN A 358 7.94 14.66 18.67
C ASN A 358 6.47 14.45 19.03
N LEU A 359 6.18 14.07 20.27
CA LEU A 359 4.80 13.89 20.75
C LEU A 359 3.98 15.19 20.58
N ALA A 360 4.53 16.34 20.98
CA ALA A 360 3.89 17.63 20.79
C ALA A 360 3.70 17.99 19.32
N ARG A 361 4.65 17.66 18.44
CA ARG A 361 4.54 17.89 16.99
C ARG A 361 3.41 17.06 16.38
N MET A 362 3.27 15.80 16.77
CA MET A 362 2.17 14.95 16.30
C MET A 362 0.80 15.46 16.75
N LEU A 363 0.68 15.87 18.01
CA LEU A 363 -0.55 16.47 18.55
C LEU A 363 -0.89 17.82 17.89
N THR A 364 0.13 18.62 17.55
CA THR A 364 -0.06 19.86 16.75
C THR A 364 -0.63 19.51 15.38
N SER A 365 -0.08 18.48 14.73
CA SER A 365 -0.55 18.05 13.40
C SER A 365 -1.93 17.39 13.43
N LEU A 366 -2.30 16.77 14.56
CA LEU A 366 -3.66 16.29 14.81
C LEU A 366 -4.64 17.47 15.00
N ALA A 367 -4.21 18.56 15.64
CA ALA A 367 -5.00 19.78 15.76
C ALA A 367 -5.32 20.39 14.38
N GLU A 368 -4.33 20.45 13.49
CA GLU A 368 -4.51 20.89 12.10
C GLU A 368 -5.48 19.97 11.33
N PHE A 369 -5.42 18.65 11.56
CA PHE A 369 -6.35 17.71 10.94
C PHE A 369 -7.80 17.90 11.40
N PHE A 370 -7.99 18.37 12.63
CA PHE A 370 -9.30 18.70 13.19
C PHE A 370 -9.66 20.18 13.09
N ASP A 371 -9.07 20.95 12.16
CA ASP A 371 -9.34 22.39 12.07
C ASP A 371 -10.84 22.72 11.90
N ASP A 372 -11.58 21.87 11.19
CA ASP A 372 -13.05 21.97 11.02
C ASP A 372 -13.83 21.65 12.31
N HIS A 373 -13.19 21.01 13.29
CA HIS A 373 -13.73 20.69 14.60
C HIS A 373 -12.96 21.45 15.69
N VAL A 374 -13.18 22.77 15.74
CA VAL A 374 -12.45 23.72 16.60
C VAL A 374 -12.31 23.25 18.06
N ASN A 375 -13.37 22.65 18.63
CA ASN A 375 -13.34 22.14 20.01
C ASN A 375 -12.37 20.97 20.22
N VAL A 376 -12.14 20.13 19.20
CA VAL A 376 -11.14 19.06 19.25
C VAL A 376 -9.76 19.64 18.96
N ALA A 377 -9.62 20.50 17.94
CA ALA A 377 -8.35 21.12 17.59
C ALA A 377 -7.70 21.86 18.77
N ARG A 378 -8.50 22.62 19.54
CA ARG A 378 -7.98 23.37 20.70
C ARG A 378 -7.51 22.45 21.82
N GLU A 379 -8.14 21.28 21.99
CA GLU A 379 -7.73 20.27 22.97
C GLU A 379 -6.42 19.60 22.54
N CYS A 380 -6.28 19.25 21.25
CA CYS A 380 -5.05 18.72 20.67
C CYS A 380 -3.89 19.70 20.87
N LEU A 381 -4.10 20.99 20.53
CA LEU A 381 -3.05 21.99 20.61
C LEU A 381 -2.68 22.36 22.06
N LEU A 382 -3.66 22.42 22.97
CA LEU A 382 -3.40 22.65 24.39
C LEU A 382 -2.60 21.48 25.00
N THR A 383 -2.93 20.23 24.65
CA THR A 383 -2.12 19.07 25.04
C THR A 383 -0.70 19.20 24.51
N ALA A 384 -0.53 19.49 23.22
CA ALA A 384 0.80 19.66 22.61
C ALA A 384 1.64 20.73 23.33
N PHE A 385 1.03 21.87 23.63
CA PHE A 385 1.67 22.97 24.35
C PHE A 385 2.07 22.59 25.77
N SER A 386 1.22 21.87 26.49
CA SER A 386 1.50 21.43 27.86
C SER A 386 2.69 20.46 27.98
N ILE A 387 3.02 19.77 26.89
CA ILE A 387 4.15 18.82 26.82
C ILE A 387 5.42 19.56 26.40
N PHE A 388 5.33 20.39 25.36
CA PHE A 388 6.45 21.14 24.80
C PHE A 388 6.02 22.55 24.38
N PRO A 389 6.13 23.55 25.27
CA PRO A 389 5.64 24.89 25.01
C PRO A 389 6.51 25.63 24.00
N THR A 390 5.87 26.23 22.99
CA THR A 390 6.52 27.11 22.01
C THR A 390 5.66 28.34 21.75
N LYS A 391 6.29 29.44 21.30
CA LYS A 391 5.58 30.67 20.93
C LYS A 391 4.55 30.44 19.82
N GLU A 392 4.85 29.55 18.88
CA GLU A 392 3.96 29.19 17.78
C GLU A 392 2.70 28.48 18.27
N ARG A 393 2.85 27.50 19.18
CA ARG A 393 1.71 26.80 19.77
C ARG A 393 0.84 27.72 20.62
N LEU A 394 1.46 28.65 21.38
CA LEU A 394 0.70 29.65 22.14
C LEU A 394 -0.17 30.52 21.23
N LYS A 395 0.40 31.06 20.13
CA LYS A 395 -0.36 31.82 19.13
C LYS A 395 -1.50 31.01 18.53
N GLY A 396 -1.28 29.73 18.27
CA GLY A 396 -2.33 28.83 17.80
C GLY A 396 -3.45 28.64 18.83
N ILE A 397 -3.12 28.50 20.12
CA ILE A 397 -4.11 28.42 21.21
C ILE A 397 -4.94 29.70 21.27
N GLU A 398 -4.31 30.88 21.19
CA GLU A 398 -5.01 32.17 21.16
C GLU A 398 -5.96 32.28 19.96
N ASN A 399 -5.53 31.80 18.79
CA ASN A 399 -6.37 31.78 17.59
C ASN A 399 -7.58 30.84 17.74
N LEU A 400 -7.35 29.62 18.23
CA LEU A 400 -8.42 28.64 18.46
C LEU A 400 -9.37 29.07 19.60
N ALA A 401 -8.87 29.78 20.61
CA ALA A 401 -9.69 30.37 21.66
C ALA A 401 -10.67 31.39 21.05
N ARG A 402 -10.17 32.31 20.22
CA ARG A 402 -11.01 33.28 19.51
C ARG A 402 -12.07 32.62 18.63
N ARG A 403 -11.67 31.58 17.86
CA ARG A 403 -12.59 30.79 17.02
C ARG A 403 -13.64 30.01 17.83
N SER A 404 -13.33 29.70 19.09
CA SER A 404 -14.24 29.05 20.04
C SER A 404 -15.19 30.02 20.74
N GLY A 405 -15.13 31.33 20.44
CA GLY A 405 -15.96 32.35 21.08
C GLY A 405 -15.40 32.91 22.40
N PHE A 406 -14.15 32.61 22.77
CA PHE A 406 -13.49 33.31 23.87
C PHE A 406 -13.08 34.71 23.42
N GLU A 407 -13.50 35.73 24.18
CA GLU A 407 -13.17 37.12 23.90
C GLU A 407 -11.65 37.36 23.96
N GLY A 408 -11.17 38.32 23.16
CA GLY A 408 -9.78 38.75 23.22
C GLY A 408 -9.47 39.29 24.62
N VAL A 409 -8.43 38.79 25.26
CA VAL A 409 -7.95 39.39 26.50
C VAL A 409 -7.32 40.73 26.12
N GLU A 410 -8.05 41.83 26.30
CA GLU A 410 -7.41 43.13 26.44
C GLU A 410 -6.43 43.00 27.61
N MET A 411 -5.13 43.16 27.34
CA MET A 411 -4.12 43.17 28.39
C MET A 411 -4.28 44.43 29.23
N GLU A 412 -5.29 44.46 30.10
CA GLU A 412 -5.33 45.39 31.19
C GLU A 412 -4.24 45.01 32.19
N ARG A 413 -3.11 45.69 31.96
CA ARG A 413 -1.86 45.77 32.71
C ARG A 413 -0.83 44.68 32.38
N PRO A 414 0.40 45.08 31.97
CA PRO A 414 1.53 44.17 32.05
C PRO A 414 1.68 43.71 33.51
N LEU A 415 2.22 42.51 33.73
CA LEU A 415 2.63 42.08 35.06
C LEU A 415 3.24 43.27 35.81
N LYS A 416 2.68 43.63 36.98
CA LYS A 416 3.09 44.81 37.74
C LYS A 416 4.58 44.80 38.11
N CYS A 417 5.27 43.66 37.94
CA CYS A 417 6.71 43.56 38.05
C CYS A 417 7.29 42.49 37.09
N SER A 418 8.53 42.71 36.68
CA SER A 418 9.34 41.87 35.79
C SER A 418 10.34 40.97 36.53
N HIS A 419 10.07 40.63 37.80
CA HIS A 419 10.98 39.81 38.60
C HIS A 419 10.72 38.30 38.40
N LEU A 420 11.79 37.50 38.30
CA LEU A 420 11.71 36.05 38.38
C LEU A 420 11.17 35.59 39.75
N PRO A 421 10.50 34.42 39.83
CA PRO A 421 10.07 33.85 41.10
C PRO A 421 11.23 33.77 42.10
N ALA A 422 11.00 34.19 43.35
CA ALA A 422 11.83 33.71 44.45
C ALA A 422 11.71 32.18 44.51
N GLN A 423 12.78 31.49 44.94
CA GLN A 423 12.81 30.03 45.07
C GLN A 423 11.48 29.49 45.63
N PRO A 424 11.00 28.33 45.14
CA PRO A 424 9.74 27.77 45.59
C PRO A 424 9.77 27.65 47.11
N ILE A 425 8.97 28.46 47.79
CA ILE A 425 8.72 28.26 49.21
C ILE A 425 8.01 26.91 49.28
N LEU A 426 8.71 25.90 49.83
CA LEU A 426 8.08 24.64 50.20
C LEU A 426 6.79 24.99 50.93
N ASP A 427 5.69 24.37 50.50
CA ASP A 427 4.37 24.43 51.16
C ASP A 427 3.29 25.40 50.65
N LYS A 428 3.50 26.27 49.64
CA LYS A 428 2.35 26.95 48.96
C LYS A 428 2.35 26.84 47.42
N VAL A 429 1.18 26.58 46.82
CA VAL A 429 0.97 26.65 45.37
C VAL A 429 0.92 28.12 44.99
N GLY A 430 2.08 28.67 44.65
CA GLY A 430 2.24 30.06 44.25
C GLY A 430 3.72 30.46 44.31
N SER A 431 4.21 31.08 43.24
CA SER A 431 5.48 31.80 43.26
C SER A 431 5.22 33.20 43.81
N GLN A 432 5.73 33.47 45.01
CA GLN A 432 5.72 34.83 45.56
C GLN A 432 6.73 35.68 44.79
N CYS A 433 6.27 36.81 44.25
CA CYS A 433 7.19 37.88 43.87
C CYS A 433 7.97 38.31 45.12
N ILE A 434 9.22 38.73 44.94
CA ILE A 434 10.06 39.34 46.00
C ILE A 434 9.34 40.55 46.66
N CYS A 435 8.36 41.13 45.96
CA CYS A 435 7.52 42.25 46.38
C CYS A 435 6.29 41.88 47.23
N GLY A 436 6.01 40.59 47.49
CA GLY A 436 4.90 40.14 48.34
C GLY A 436 3.54 39.98 47.66
N ASP A 437 3.40 40.36 46.39
CA ASP A 437 2.18 40.17 45.59
C ASP A 437 2.12 38.77 44.94
N TRP A 438 0.92 38.18 44.92
CA TRP A 438 0.64 36.82 44.41
C TRP A 438 0.60 36.75 42.88
N VAL A 439 1.26 35.75 42.28
CA VAL A 439 1.15 35.41 40.85
C VAL A 439 0.09 34.32 40.63
N ILE A 440 -1.16 34.56 41.04
CA ILE A 440 -2.30 33.62 40.91
C ILE A 440 -2.28 32.51 41.99
N LYS A 441 -3.29 32.51 42.87
CA LYS A 441 -3.76 31.31 43.58
C LYS A 441 -4.99 30.87 42.80
N PRO A 442 -4.87 30.03 41.76
CA PRO A 442 -6.05 29.57 41.08
C PRO A 442 -6.73 28.66 42.11
N GLU A 443 -7.96 28.99 42.51
CA GLU A 443 -8.84 28.05 43.20
C GLU A 443 -9.15 26.96 42.18
N LEU A 444 -8.17 26.06 42.00
CA LEU A 444 -8.22 24.94 41.10
C LEU A 444 -9.11 23.88 41.74
N GLU A 445 -10.40 24.15 41.80
CA GLU A 445 -11.39 23.08 41.79
C GLU A 445 -11.35 22.45 40.39
N LEU A 446 -10.28 21.72 40.10
CA LEU A 446 -10.16 20.97 38.86
C LEU A 446 -11.23 19.87 38.91
N PRO A 447 -12.23 19.91 38.02
CA PRO A 447 -13.20 18.83 37.95
C PRO A 447 -12.45 17.53 37.60
N ARG A 448 -12.87 16.43 38.24
CA ARG A 448 -12.22 15.12 38.09
C ARG A 448 -12.21 14.60 36.64
N THR A 449 -13.11 15.13 35.80
CA THR A 449 -13.30 14.74 34.39
C THR A 449 -13.30 15.97 33.48
N ASN A 450 -12.53 15.92 32.39
CA ASN A 450 -12.52 16.96 31.36
C ASN A 450 -13.75 16.84 30.43
N ILE A 451 -14.93 17.17 30.97
CA ILE A 451 -16.23 17.06 30.26
C ILE A 451 -16.19 17.68 28.86
N PRO A 452 -15.63 18.89 28.63
CA PRO A 452 -15.55 19.47 27.29
C PRO A 452 -14.81 18.63 26.26
N LEU A 453 -13.78 17.89 26.67
CA LEU A 453 -13.06 16.97 25.79
C LEU A 453 -13.96 15.78 25.41
N TYR A 454 -14.67 15.19 26.37
CA TYR A 454 -15.59 14.08 26.10
C TYR A 454 -16.78 14.51 25.22
N GLU A 455 -17.32 15.71 25.43
CA GLU A 455 -18.39 16.27 24.60
C GLU A 455 -17.93 16.58 23.17
N ALA A 456 -16.70 17.09 23.01
CA ALA A 456 -16.12 17.34 21.70
C ALA A 456 -15.80 16.04 20.94
N MET A 457 -15.50 14.96 21.67
CA MET A 457 -15.05 13.67 21.14
C MET A 457 -16.19 12.66 21.10
N GLN A 458 -17.29 13.00 20.43
CA GLN A 458 -18.44 12.11 20.26
C GLN A 458 -18.56 11.63 18.80
N ASN A 459 -19.08 10.40 18.61
CA ASN A 459 -19.36 9.83 17.30
C ASN A 459 -20.27 10.74 16.46
N SER A 460 -21.32 11.29 17.08
CA SER A 460 -22.29 12.22 16.47
C SER A 460 -21.65 13.48 15.90
N VAL A 461 -20.50 13.89 16.46
CA VAL A 461 -19.75 15.09 16.07
C VAL A 461 -18.70 14.77 15.01
N LEU A 462 -17.98 13.64 15.16
CA LEU A 462 -16.79 13.33 14.37
C LEU A 462 -17.03 12.33 13.23
N GLY A 463 -18.11 11.56 13.27
CA GLY A 463 -18.46 10.52 12.30
C GLY A 463 -17.55 9.29 12.35
N ILE A 464 -16.99 8.96 13.52
CA ILE A 464 -16.04 7.84 13.75
C ILE A 464 -16.51 6.94 14.89
N SER A 465 -16.06 5.69 14.96
CA SER A 465 -16.51 4.73 15.99
C SER A 465 -16.27 5.24 17.41
N GLU A 466 -17.17 4.90 18.35
CA GLU A 466 -17.06 5.29 19.76
C GLU A 466 -15.73 4.83 20.38
N THR A 467 -15.30 3.60 20.05
CA THR A 467 -13.99 3.08 20.48
C THR A 467 -12.82 3.97 20.07
N LEU A 468 -12.86 4.55 18.86
CA LEU A 468 -11.79 5.42 18.37
C LEU A 468 -11.87 6.81 19.01
N CYS A 469 -13.09 7.28 19.34
CA CYS A 469 -13.27 8.48 20.15
C CYS A 469 -12.62 8.29 21.54
N ASP A 470 -12.89 7.17 22.21
CA ASP A 470 -12.35 6.86 23.53
C ASP A 470 -10.81 6.78 23.50
N ASP A 471 -10.24 6.08 22.52
CA ASP A 471 -8.80 5.97 22.32
C ASP A 471 -8.15 7.37 22.16
N LEU A 472 -8.76 8.23 21.35
CA LEU A 472 -8.27 9.60 21.15
C LEU A 472 -8.39 10.43 22.43
N VAL A 473 -9.46 10.29 23.22
CA VAL A 473 -9.59 10.97 24.52
C VAL A 473 -8.46 10.56 25.46
N ILE A 474 -8.08 9.28 25.47
CA ILE A 474 -6.94 8.79 26.26
C ILE A 474 -5.64 9.44 25.76
N CYS A 475 -5.38 9.41 24.45
CA CYS A 475 -4.20 10.03 23.85
C CYS A 475 -4.10 11.55 24.12
N LEU A 476 -5.23 12.25 24.26
CA LEU A 476 -5.26 13.70 24.51
C LEU A 476 -5.16 14.05 25.99
N SER A 477 -5.78 13.24 26.85
CA SER A 477 -5.88 13.53 28.28
C SER A 477 -4.70 13.00 29.09
N SER A 478 -4.12 11.85 28.71
CA SER A 478 -3.06 11.19 29.47
C SER A 478 -1.76 12.00 29.53
N PRO A 479 -1.18 12.47 28.40
CA PRO A 479 0.08 13.19 28.45
C PRO A 479 -0.06 14.66 28.86
N ARG A 480 -1.29 15.17 29.02
CA ARG A 480 -1.55 16.57 29.37
C ARG A 480 -1.29 16.83 30.85
N ASN A 481 -0.59 17.93 31.14
CA ASN A 481 -0.56 18.48 32.49
C ASN A 481 -1.96 19.02 32.87
N LYS A 482 -2.56 18.43 33.92
CA LYS A 482 -3.97 18.63 34.31
C LYS A 482 -4.33 20.07 34.69
N ILE A 483 -3.34 20.92 34.96
CA ILE A 483 -3.58 22.36 35.21
C ILE A 483 -4.06 23.09 33.95
N PHE A 484 -3.76 22.58 32.76
CA PHE A 484 -4.22 23.17 31.50
C PHE A 484 -5.58 22.57 31.11
N ASN A 485 -6.64 23.33 31.37
CA ASN A 485 -8.01 22.91 31.10
C ASN A 485 -8.84 24.09 30.58
N TRP A 486 -9.61 23.87 29.52
CA TRP A 486 -10.52 24.84 28.93
C TRP A 486 -11.75 25.17 29.79
N LEU A 487 -11.94 24.45 30.90
CA LEU A 487 -12.91 24.81 31.94
C LEU A 487 -12.47 26.03 32.77
N LEU A 488 -11.19 26.41 32.70
CA LEU A 488 -10.73 27.65 33.31
C LEU A 488 -11.20 28.86 32.50
N PRO A 489 -11.50 30.00 33.16
CA PRO A 489 -11.69 31.26 32.46
C PRO A 489 -10.51 31.53 31.52
N TRP A 490 -10.79 31.95 30.28
CA TRP A 490 -9.75 32.13 29.26
C TRP A 490 -8.59 33.02 29.72
N LYS A 491 -8.89 34.09 30.46
CA LYS A 491 -7.88 34.99 31.05
C LYS A 491 -6.90 34.26 31.98
N ASP A 492 -7.36 33.26 32.71
CA ASP A 492 -6.54 32.51 33.65
C ASP A 492 -5.77 31.39 32.95
N LEU A 493 -6.41 30.67 32.02
CA LEU A 493 -5.73 29.70 31.16
C LEU A 493 -4.61 30.36 30.34
N HIS A 494 -4.86 31.52 29.74
CA HIS A 494 -3.88 32.27 28.96
C HIS A 494 -2.67 32.66 29.80
N LYS A 495 -2.88 33.20 31.01
CA LYS A 495 -1.78 33.50 31.94
C LYS A 495 -0.98 32.27 32.32
N LEU A 496 -1.64 31.13 32.58
CA LEU A 496 -0.96 29.86 32.85
C LEU A 496 -0.10 29.43 31.64
N CYS A 497 -0.60 29.61 30.42
CA CYS A 497 0.17 29.33 29.21
C CYS A 497 1.38 30.25 29.09
N VAL A 498 1.24 31.56 29.32
CA VAL A 498 2.37 32.51 29.30
C VAL A 498 3.44 32.13 30.34
N LEU A 499 3.03 31.82 31.58
CA LEU A 499 3.93 31.38 32.64
C LEU A 499 4.64 30.06 32.29
N HIS A 500 3.93 29.12 31.67
CA HIS A 500 4.50 27.83 31.26
C HIS A 500 5.50 27.98 30.12
N LEU A 501 5.27 28.93 29.20
CA LEU A 501 6.20 29.25 28.13
C LEU A 501 7.51 29.85 28.67
N GLU A 502 7.43 30.65 29.72
CA GLU A 502 8.60 31.27 30.36
C GLU A 502 9.36 30.29 31.28
N ASN A 503 8.64 29.46 32.06
CA ASN A 503 9.24 28.49 32.95
C ASN A 503 8.42 27.17 33.03
N PRO A 504 8.72 26.20 32.14
CA PRO A 504 8.04 24.90 32.11
C PRO A 504 8.27 24.04 33.38
N GLN A 505 9.43 24.19 34.03
CA GLN A 505 9.80 23.40 35.21
C GLN A 505 9.00 23.82 36.44
N ALA A 506 8.85 25.14 36.67
CA ALA A 506 8.09 25.66 37.81
C ALA A 506 6.61 25.28 37.76
N THR A 507 6.03 25.28 36.56
CA THR A 507 4.62 24.98 36.31
C THR A 507 4.30 23.48 36.37
N ASN A 508 5.25 22.60 36.04
CA ASN A 508 5.11 21.15 36.21
C ASN A 508 5.15 20.69 37.68
N ASN A 509 5.71 21.50 38.59
CA ASN A 509 5.77 21.17 40.02
C ASN A 509 4.49 21.50 40.79
N PHE A 510 3.50 22.16 40.17
CA PHE A 510 2.22 22.48 40.82
C PHE A 510 1.40 21.24 41.20
N THR A 511 1.57 20.11 40.51
CA THR A 511 0.82 18.86 40.70
C THR A 511 1.54 17.82 41.57
N LYS A 512 2.82 18.00 41.92
CA LYS A 512 3.61 17.01 42.69
C LYS A 512 3.37 17.02 44.20
N LYS A 513 2.51 17.90 44.72
CA LYS A 513 2.13 17.87 46.15
C LYS A 513 1.11 16.77 46.38
N LEU A 514 1.60 15.59 46.75
CA LEU A 514 0.81 14.62 47.50
C LEU A 514 0.45 15.27 48.84
N ASN A 515 -0.81 15.64 49.03
CA ASN A 515 -1.34 15.88 50.36
C ASN A 515 -1.36 14.53 51.06
N TYR A 516 -0.36 14.23 51.89
CA TYR A 516 -0.42 13.06 52.76
C TYR A 516 -1.68 13.21 53.63
N LEU A 517 -2.62 12.28 53.48
CA LEU A 517 -3.66 12.09 54.48
C LEU A 517 -2.95 11.79 55.79
N ASN A 518 -3.11 12.67 56.78
CA ASN A 518 -2.61 12.43 58.13
C ASN A 518 -3.54 11.40 58.77
N VAL A 519 -3.38 10.13 58.38
CA VAL A 519 -4.17 9.01 58.90
C VAL A 519 -3.67 8.72 60.30
N ASP A 520 -4.57 8.81 61.27
CA ASP A 520 -4.26 8.44 62.64
C ASP A 520 -4.17 6.91 62.76
N TYR A 521 -2.94 6.40 62.73
CA TYR A 521 -2.66 4.96 62.82
C TYR A 521 -2.92 4.37 64.22
N SER A 522 -3.22 5.20 65.23
CA SER A 522 -3.52 4.72 66.58
C SER A 522 -4.79 3.86 66.63
N ALA A 523 -5.76 4.11 65.73
CA ALA A 523 -6.96 3.29 65.59
C ALA A 523 -6.71 1.86 65.06
N PHE A 524 -5.50 1.58 64.54
CA PHE A 524 -5.12 0.29 63.96
C PHE A 524 -4.07 -0.47 64.80
N GLN A 525 -3.72 0.02 66.00
CA GLN A 525 -2.69 -0.60 66.85
C GLN A 525 -3.05 -1.99 67.37
N ASP A 526 -4.35 -2.28 67.57
CA ASP A 526 -4.82 -3.56 68.12
C ASP A 526 -5.26 -4.58 67.05
N ILE A 527 -5.13 -4.23 65.77
CA ILE A 527 -5.42 -5.18 64.68
C ILE A 527 -4.23 -6.13 64.56
N LYS A 528 -4.45 -7.40 64.94
CA LYS A 528 -3.50 -8.48 64.68
C LYS A 528 -3.20 -8.52 63.19
N ARG A 529 -1.97 -8.18 62.80
CA ARG A 529 -1.49 -8.36 61.43
C ARG A 529 -1.63 -9.85 61.09
N GLU A 530 -2.23 -10.15 59.94
CA GLU A 530 -2.20 -11.52 59.42
C GLU A 530 -0.73 -11.96 59.29
N PRO A 531 -0.42 -13.24 59.56
CA PRO A 531 0.94 -13.73 59.40
C PRO A 531 1.35 -13.55 57.95
N ILE A 532 2.49 -12.88 57.74
CA ILE A 532 3.05 -12.56 56.43
C ILE A 532 3.15 -13.86 55.62
N ASN A 533 2.23 -14.04 54.68
CA ASN A 533 2.34 -15.09 53.69
C ASN A 533 3.38 -14.63 52.66
N TYR A 534 4.23 -15.55 52.19
CA TYR A 534 5.29 -15.26 51.23
C TYR A 534 4.77 -14.62 49.92
N PHE A 535 3.46 -14.67 49.67
CA PHE A 535 2.78 -14.10 48.51
C PHE A 535 1.95 -12.84 48.80
N GLU A 536 2.08 -12.21 49.99
CA GLU A 536 1.40 -10.95 50.30
C GLU A 536 1.78 -9.83 49.31
N GLY A 537 0.76 -9.15 48.75
CA GLY A 537 0.93 -8.09 47.75
C GLY A 537 0.85 -8.56 46.29
N ILE A 538 0.72 -9.87 46.06
CA ILE A 538 0.47 -10.43 44.73
C ILE A 538 -1.04 -10.66 44.59
N GLU A 539 -1.63 -10.13 43.52
CA GLU A 539 -3.04 -10.36 43.19
C GLU A 539 -3.30 -11.86 42.95
N ASN A 540 -4.36 -12.40 43.56
CA ASN A 540 -4.69 -13.82 43.49
C ASN A 540 -4.76 -14.30 42.02
N GLY A 541 -3.98 -15.31 41.66
CA GLY A 541 -3.88 -15.87 40.31
C GLY A 541 -2.62 -15.48 39.52
N TYR A 542 -1.78 -14.59 40.06
CA TYR A 542 -0.52 -14.16 39.42
C TYR A 542 0.73 -14.77 40.05
N GLU A 543 0.59 -15.61 41.06
CA GLU A 543 1.68 -16.21 41.84
C GLU A 543 2.59 -17.10 40.97
N HIS A 544 2.07 -17.56 39.83
CA HIS A 544 2.69 -18.54 38.93
C HIS A 544 3.80 -17.92 38.07
N TYR A 545 3.90 -16.58 38.03
CA TYR A 545 4.88 -15.86 37.21
C TYR A 545 6.21 -15.61 37.93
N ILE A 546 6.29 -15.85 39.25
CA ILE A 546 7.49 -15.56 40.04
C ILE A 546 8.47 -16.74 40.01
N TYR A 547 7.98 -17.99 39.87
CA TYR A 547 8.83 -19.19 39.76
C TYR A 547 8.26 -20.19 38.75
N PRO A 548 8.77 -20.21 37.51
CA PRO A 548 8.30 -21.14 36.47
C PRO A 548 8.63 -22.63 36.73
N ASP A 549 9.56 -22.95 37.64
CA ASP A 549 10.25 -24.25 37.68
C ASP A 549 9.88 -25.18 38.85
N LEU A 550 8.91 -24.86 39.69
CA LEU A 550 8.41 -25.79 40.71
C LEU A 550 7.08 -26.38 40.23
N GLY A 551 7.13 -27.55 39.60
CA GLY A 551 6.03 -28.26 38.92
C GLY A 551 4.82 -28.67 39.77
N ILE A 552 4.22 -27.74 40.51
CA ILE A 552 2.99 -27.91 41.28
C ILE A 552 1.81 -27.60 40.35
N LYS A 553 1.00 -28.62 40.05
CA LYS A 553 -0.20 -28.48 39.22
C LYS A 553 -1.37 -27.99 40.07
N PHE A 554 -1.91 -26.81 39.76
CA PHE A 554 -3.19 -26.35 40.26
C PHE A 554 -4.31 -26.53 39.22
N PRO A 555 -5.59 -26.68 39.63
CA PRO A 555 -6.70 -26.92 38.72
C PRO A 555 -6.98 -25.69 37.86
N LYS A 556 -7.17 -25.91 36.55
CA LYS A 556 -7.42 -24.85 35.57
C LYS A 556 -8.78 -24.17 35.80
N ASN A 557 -8.80 -22.84 35.71
CA ASN A 557 -9.95 -22.11 35.19
C ASN A 557 -9.52 -21.20 34.01
N PRO A 558 -10.38 -20.97 33.01
CA PRO A 558 -9.95 -20.57 31.68
C PRO A 558 -10.30 -19.11 31.37
N SER A 559 -9.31 -18.22 31.35
CA SER A 559 -9.33 -17.04 30.48
C SER A 559 -8.07 -16.20 30.66
N LEU A 560 -7.55 -15.72 29.53
CA LEU A 560 -6.65 -14.56 29.41
C LEU A 560 -5.18 -14.77 29.83
N CYS A 561 -4.39 -15.35 28.92
CA CYS A 561 -3.13 -14.72 28.46
C CYS A 561 -2.47 -15.61 27.39
N LYS A 562 -2.73 -15.33 26.11
CA LYS A 562 -1.82 -15.79 25.05
C LYS A 562 -0.71 -14.76 24.95
N LYS A 563 0.42 -15.04 25.61
CA LYS A 563 1.69 -14.36 25.38
C LYS A 563 2.01 -14.41 23.89
N GLY A 564 2.09 -13.23 23.26
CA GLY A 564 2.74 -13.06 21.98
C GLY A 564 4.21 -13.40 22.12
N LYS A 565 4.59 -14.60 21.66
CA LYS A 565 5.98 -14.84 21.28
C LYS A 565 6.29 -13.90 20.13
N SER A 566 7.45 -13.27 20.17
CA SER A 566 8.06 -12.55 19.05
C SER A 566 8.00 -13.45 17.81
N SER A 567 7.01 -13.21 16.94
CA SER A 567 6.97 -13.82 15.63
C SER A 567 8.02 -13.13 14.78
N ASP A 568 8.89 -13.92 14.16
CA ASP A 568 9.79 -13.46 13.10
C ASP A 568 9.03 -12.54 12.13
N LYS A 569 9.64 -11.42 11.72
CA LYS A 569 9.04 -10.46 10.76
C LYS A 569 8.53 -11.16 9.48
N THR A 570 9.16 -12.27 9.09
CA THR A 570 8.75 -13.15 7.98
C THR A 570 7.41 -13.85 8.19
N ASP A 571 7.03 -14.21 9.42
CA ASP A 571 5.74 -14.84 9.74
C ASP A 571 4.58 -13.83 9.71
N LEU A 572 4.86 -12.57 10.07
CA LEU A 572 3.89 -11.48 9.96
C LEU A 572 3.69 -11.06 8.50
N GLU A 573 4.76 -10.96 7.71
CA GLU A 573 4.69 -10.76 6.26
C GLU A 573 3.87 -11.87 5.58
N LYS A 574 4.10 -13.13 5.98
CA LYS A 574 3.37 -14.28 5.41
C LYS A 574 1.89 -14.26 5.78
N LYS A 575 1.53 -13.96 7.03
CA LYS A 575 0.13 -13.80 7.45
C LYS A 575 -0.58 -12.62 6.81
N ILE A 576 0.13 -11.52 6.56
CA ILE A 576 -0.40 -10.36 5.85
C ILE A 576 -0.62 -10.70 4.37
N ILE A 577 0.33 -11.39 3.74
CA ILE A 577 0.19 -11.91 2.37
C ILE A 577 -0.99 -12.91 2.29
N GLU A 578 -1.11 -13.85 3.23
CA GLU A 578 -2.22 -14.81 3.30
C GLU A 578 -3.57 -14.09 3.53
N GLY A 579 -3.61 -13.05 4.37
CA GLY A 579 -4.78 -12.19 4.57
C GLY A 579 -5.16 -11.35 3.35
N ILE A 580 -4.16 -10.81 2.64
CA ILE A 580 -4.31 -10.06 1.38
C ILE A 580 -4.85 -10.96 0.26
N LEU A 581 -4.35 -12.20 0.18
CA LEU A 581 -4.79 -13.20 -0.80
C LEU A 581 -6.20 -13.71 -0.48
N ALA A 582 -6.54 -13.89 0.80
CA ALA A 582 -7.89 -14.25 1.24
C ALA A 582 -8.92 -13.14 0.93
N GLY A 583 -8.55 -11.86 1.11
CA GLY A 583 -9.39 -10.72 0.71
C GLY A 583 -9.56 -10.58 -0.80
N SER A 584 -8.56 -10.97 -1.59
CA SER A 584 -8.60 -10.96 -3.06
C SER A 584 -9.49 -12.07 -3.64
N ALA A 585 -9.60 -13.22 -2.96
CA ALA A 585 -10.46 -14.34 -3.39
C ALA A 585 -11.96 -14.01 -3.36
N MET A 586 -12.40 -13.06 -2.51
CA MET A 586 -13.81 -12.63 -2.44
C MET A 586 -14.23 -11.66 -3.56
N VAL A 587 -13.28 -11.09 -4.32
CA VAL A 587 -13.58 -10.24 -5.49
C VAL A 587 -14.32 -11.01 -6.59
N ASN A 588 -14.19 -12.34 -6.62
CA ASN A 588 -14.93 -13.19 -7.57
C ASN A 588 -16.42 -13.37 -7.21
N ILE A 589 -16.84 -13.09 -5.97
CA ILE A 589 -18.23 -13.34 -5.52
C ILE A 589 -19.14 -12.15 -5.85
N GLU A 590 -18.64 -10.92 -5.85
CA GLU A 590 -19.47 -9.72 -6.11
C GLU A 590 -19.78 -9.47 -7.60
N ARG A 591 -19.10 -10.15 -8.52
CA ARG A 591 -19.32 -10.01 -9.98
C ARG A 591 -20.44 -10.89 -10.56
N LEU A 592 -21.16 -11.65 -9.73
CA LEU A 592 -22.41 -12.30 -10.17
C LEU A 592 -23.64 -11.36 -10.07
N SER A 593 -23.44 -10.06 -9.81
CA SER A 593 -24.52 -9.07 -9.64
C SER A 593 -24.42 -7.78 -10.48
N LEU A 594 -23.48 -7.73 -11.44
CA LEU A 594 -23.38 -6.71 -12.50
C LEU A 594 -23.05 -7.40 -13.82
#